data_AF-A0A4Q0VUY2-F1
#
_entry.id   AF-A0A4Q0VUY2-F1
#
_cell.length_a   1.000
_cell.length_b   1.000
_cell.length_c   1.000
_cell.angle_alpha   90.00
_cell.angle_beta   90.00
_cell.angle_gamma   90.00
#
_symmetry.space_group_name_H-M   'P 1'
#
loop_
_entity.id
_entity.type
_entity.pdbx_description
1 polymer ?
#
loop_
_entity_poly.entity_id
_entity_poly.type
_entity_poly.pdbx_seq_one_letter_code
_entity_poly.pdbx_strand_id
1 'polypeptide(L)'
;MYQNRLLMFLFLVGWIYVLRLYFFEIQHSVVHFLLGATIIGVMIYRYQTIAKEPRKKMQAMIALFIALVVLATLVAWYVVPVFS
;
A
#
# COMPACT_ATOMS: atom_id res chain seq x y z
N MET A 1 -5.42 -20.72 11.08
CA MET A 1 -5.08 -19.50 11.87
C MET A 1 -3.59 -19.12 11.83
N TYR A 2 -2.63 -20.05 11.79
CA TYR A 2 -1.19 -19.74 11.75
C TYR A 2 -0.69 -19.08 10.45
N GLN A 3 -1.33 -19.34 9.32
CA GLN A 3 -0.93 -18.84 7.99
C GLN A 3 -1.01 -17.30 7.90
N ASN A 4 -2.02 -16.69 8.53
CA ASN A 4 -2.14 -15.23 8.62
C ASN A 4 -1.06 -14.60 9.52
N ARG A 5 -0.57 -15.32 10.53
CA ARG A 5 0.52 -14.83 11.39
C ARG A 5 1.86 -14.82 10.67
N LEU A 6 2.14 -15.87 9.89
CA LEU A 6 3.36 -15.94 9.08
C LEU A 6 3.38 -14.82 8.02
N LEU A 7 2.26 -14.59 7.32
CA LEU A 7 2.13 -13.49 6.36
C LEU A 7 2.30 -12.13 7.03
N MET A 8 1.75 -11.93 8.22
CA MET A 8 1.93 -10.70 8.98
C MET A 8 3.38 -10.49 9.45
N PHE A 9 4.07 -11.58 9.81
CA PHE A 9 5.48 -11.54 10.17
C PHE A 9 6.37 -11.23 8.96
N LEU A 10 6.15 -11.90 7.83
CA LEU A 10 6.85 -11.60 6.57
C LEU A 10 6.60 -10.16 6.11
N PHE A 11 5.37 -9.66 6.27
CA PHE A 11 5.02 -8.27 6.01
C PHE A 11 5.80 -7.30 6.92
N LEU A 12 5.87 -7.57 8.23
CA LEU A 12 6.63 -6.75 9.18
C LEU A 12 8.13 -6.75 8.87
N VAL A 13 8.71 -7.89 8.53
CA VAL A 13 10.13 -8.01 8.14
C VAL A 13 10.40 -7.24 6.85
N GLY A 14 9.53 -7.37 5.84
CA GLY A 14 9.60 -6.58 4.62
C GLY A 14 9.48 -5.08 4.91
N TRP A 15 8.60 -4.70 5.84
CA TRP A 15 8.40 -3.31 6.25
C TRP A 15 9.61 -2.70 6.95
N ILE A 16 10.28 -3.45 7.82
CA ILE A 16 11.54 -3.01 8.47
C ILE A 16 12.62 -2.77 7.41
N TYR A 17 12.69 -3.63 6.39
CA TYR A 17 13.65 -3.47 5.30
C TYR A 17 13.36 -2.22 4.46
N VAL A 18 12.09 -1.98 4.15
CA VAL A 18 11.62 -0.79 3.45
C VAL A 18 11.91 0.49 4.24
N LEU A 19 11.63 0.50 5.56
CA LEU A 19 11.96 1.64 6.42
C LEU A 19 13.47 1.90 6.50
N ARG A 20 14.28 0.85 6.62
CA ARG A 20 15.74 0.97 6.57
C ARG A 20 16.18 1.62 5.25
N LEU A 21 15.67 1.16 4.11
CA LEU A 21 16.02 1.75 2.82
C LEU A 21 15.56 3.22 2.70
N TYR A 22 14.41 3.57 3.28
CA TYR A 22 13.90 4.94 3.28
C TYR A 22 14.80 5.93 4.05
N PHE A 23 15.34 5.52 5.20
CA PHE A 23 16.18 6.39 6.05
C PHE A 23 17.67 6.40 5.66
N PHE A 24 18.18 5.36 4.99
CA PHE A 24 19.62 5.17 4.81
C PHE A 24 20.12 5.14 3.35
N GLU A 25 19.23 5.09 2.33
CA GLU A 25 19.66 5.09 0.92
C GLU A 25 19.14 6.29 0.10
N ILE A 26 20.02 6.85 -0.74
CA ILE A 26 19.84 8.08 -1.55
C ILE A 26 18.81 7.91 -2.69
N GLN A 27 18.45 6.67 -3.06
CA GLN A 27 17.43 6.36 -4.07
C GLN A 27 16.04 6.16 -3.45
N HIS A 28 15.48 7.23 -2.90
CA HIS A 28 14.17 7.23 -2.23
C HIS A 28 12.99 6.84 -3.16
N SER A 29 13.19 6.89 -4.48
CA SER A 29 12.17 6.65 -5.50
C SER A 29 11.68 5.21 -5.56
N VAL A 30 12.58 4.21 -5.50
CA VAL A 30 12.17 2.79 -5.55
C VAL A 30 11.44 2.39 -4.26
N VAL A 31 11.92 2.86 -3.12
CA VAL A 31 11.33 2.57 -1.80
C VAL A 31 9.95 3.22 -1.69
N HIS A 32 9.81 4.47 -2.11
CA HIS A 32 8.54 5.18 -2.07
C HIS A 32 7.51 4.58 -3.04
N PHE A 33 7.95 4.08 -4.20
CA PHE A 33 7.11 3.29 -5.10
C PHE A 33 6.61 1.99 -4.44
N LEU A 34 7.51 1.20 -3.85
CA LEU A 34 7.16 -0.07 -3.17
C LEU A 34 6.25 0.15 -1.96
N LEU A 35 6.47 1.23 -1.20
CA LEU A 35 5.60 1.68 -0.11
C LEU A 35 4.19 1.95 -0.63
N GLY A 36 4.06 2.78 -1.66
CA GLY A 36 2.76 3.11 -2.25
C GLY A 36 2.04 1.87 -2.79
N ALA A 37 2.75 0.99 -3.51
CA ALA A 37 2.18 -0.24 -4.05
C ALA A 37 1.65 -1.17 -2.94
N THR A 38 2.39 -1.26 -1.84
CA THR A 38 1.99 -2.05 -0.65
C THR A 38 0.74 -1.47 -0.01
N ILE A 39 0.69 -0.15 0.19
CA ILE A 39 -0.49 0.53 0.77
C ILE A 39 -1.73 0.29 -0.11
N ILE A 40 -1.60 0.41 -1.43
CA ILE A 40 -2.68 0.13 -2.39
C ILE A 40 -3.17 -1.31 -2.22
N GLY A 41 -2.28 -2.29 -2.23
CA GLY A 41 -2.63 -3.71 -2.07
C GLY A 41 -3.39 -3.98 -0.76
N VAL A 42 -2.90 -3.45 0.36
CA VAL A 42 -3.55 -3.61 1.67
C VAL A 42 -4.92 -2.92 1.70
N MET A 43 -5.04 -1.71 1.15
CA MET A 43 -6.31 -0.97 1.15
C MET A 43 -7.35 -1.60 0.22
N ILE A 44 -6.96 -2.12 -0.94
CA ILE A 44 -7.86 -2.87 -1.84
C ILE A 44 -8.35 -4.16 -1.16
N TYR A 45 -7.45 -4.93 -0.54
CA TYR A 45 -7.82 -6.13 0.21
C TYR A 45 -8.80 -5.80 1.35
N ARG A 46 -8.54 -4.71 2.07
CA ARG A 46 -9.40 -4.23 3.15
C ARG A 46 -10.77 -3.77 2.61
N TYR A 47 -10.81 -3.07 1.48
CA TYR A 47 -12.05 -2.71 0.79
C TYR A 47 -12.87 -3.96 0.46
N GLN A 48 -12.28 -4.95 -0.22
CA GLN A 48 -12.97 -6.20 -0.60
C GLN A 48 -13.51 -6.97 0.61
N THR A 49 -12.78 -6.93 1.73
CA THR A 49 -13.19 -7.59 2.97
C THR A 49 -14.37 -6.86 3.62
N ILE A 50 -14.30 -5.53 3.74
CA ILE A 50 -15.30 -4.71 4.42
C ILE A 50 -16.56 -4.51 3.56
N ALA A 51 -16.43 -4.44 2.24
CA ALA A 51 -17.54 -4.25 1.31
C ALA A 51 -18.60 -5.37 1.37
N LYS A 52 -18.22 -6.55 1.90
CA LYS A 52 -19.14 -7.67 2.15
C LYS A 52 -20.09 -7.42 3.32
N GLU A 53 -19.82 -6.44 4.19
CA GLU A 53 -20.66 -6.09 5.32
C GLU A 53 -21.49 -4.82 5.05
N PRO A 54 -22.84 -4.90 4.95
CA PRO A 54 -23.69 -3.76 4.58
C PRO A 54 -23.60 -2.58 5.55
N ARG A 55 -23.29 -2.85 6.83
CA ARG A 55 -23.20 -1.84 7.89
C ARG A 55 -21.88 -1.05 7.86
N LYS A 56 -20.86 -1.51 7.13
CA LYS A 56 -19.52 -0.88 7.10
C LYS A 56 -19.20 -0.22 5.76
N LYS A 57 -20.21 0.11 4.95
CA LYS A 57 -20.06 0.75 3.63
C LYS A 57 -19.17 1.99 3.66
N MET A 58 -19.31 2.85 4.67
CA MET A 58 -18.47 4.05 4.81
C MET A 58 -16.98 3.71 4.98
N GLN A 59 -16.66 2.71 5.81
CA GLN A 59 -15.27 2.28 6.02
C GLN A 59 -14.67 1.64 4.76
N ALA A 60 -15.46 0.89 4.00
CA ALA A 60 -15.05 0.37 2.70
C ALA A 60 -14.74 1.51 1.72
N MET A 61 -15.63 2.50 1.61
CA MET A 61 -15.43 3.66 0.73
C MET A 61 -14.16 4.45 1.10
N ILE A 62 -13.88 4.62 2.40
CA ILE A 62 -12.64 5.26 2.87
C ILE A 62 -11.40 4.45 2.45
N ALA A 63 -11.41 3.13 2.61
CA ALA A 63 -10.29 2.28 2.20
C ALA A 63 -10.03 2.38 0.68
N LEU A 64 -11.09 2.35 -0.13
CA LEU A 64 -10.99 2.53 -1.57
C LEU A 64 -10.46 3.93 -1.95
N PHE A 65 -10.95 4.97 -1.29
CA PHE A 65 -10.49 6.34 -1.52
C PHE A 65 -8.99 6.49 -1.24
N ILE A 66 -8.50 5.93 -0.12
CA ILE A 66 -7.06 5.94 0.20
C ILE A 66 -6.26 5.21 -0.88
N ALA A 67 -6.73 4.04 -1.34
CA ALA A 67 -6.06 3.30 -2.42
C ALA A 67 -5.96 4.13 -3.71
N LEU A 68 -7.04 4.82 -4.10
CA LEU A 68 -7.09 5.66 -5.29
C LEU A 68 -6.17 6.88 -5.18
N VAL A 69 -6.12 7.55 -4.02
CA VAL A 69 -5.22 8.68 -3.79
C VAL A 69 -3.77 8.24 -3.92
N VAL A 70 -3.39 7.14 -3.26
CA VAL A 70 -2.01 6.63 -3.33
C VAL A 70 -1.66 6.20 -4.76
N LEU A 71 -2.59 5.57 -5.49
CA LEU A 71 -2.39 5.23 -6.89
C LEU A 71 -2.16 6.47 -7.76
N ALA A 72 -2.97 7.51 -7.59
CA ALA A 72 -2.81 8.77 -8.32
C ALA A 72 -1.45 9.42 -8.02
N THR A 73 -1.02 9.41 -6.75
CA THR A 73 0.30 9.91 -6.35
C THR A 73 1.42 9.11 -7.01
N LEU A 74 1.34 7.77 -7.06
CA LEU A 74 2.34 6.96 -7.74
C LEU A 74 2.39 7.24 -9.25
N VAL A 75 1.23 7.34 -9.90
CA VAL A 75 1.17 7.63 -11.34
C VAL A 75 1.78 9.01 -11.64
N ALA A 76 1.41 10.03 -10.89
CA ALA A 76 1.92 11.39 -11.09
C ALA A 76 3.44 11.49 -10.90
N TRP A 77 4.00 10.75 -9.94
CA TRP A 77 5.43 10.84 -9.61
C TRP A 77 6.33 9.88 -10.39
N TYR A 78 5.81 8.73 -10.83
CA TYR A 78 6.64 7.68 -11.43
C TYR A 78 6.26 7.32 -12.86
N VAL A 79 5.02 7.56 -13.27
CA VAL A 79 4.56 7.20 -14.62
C VAL A 79 4.63 8.43 -15.51
N VAL A 80 4.07 9.57 -15.10
CA VAL A 80 4.06 10.81 -15.91
C VAL A 80 5.48 11.24 -16.35
N PRO A 81 6.50 11.28 -15.48
CA PRO A 81 7.84 11.73 -15.88
C PRO A 81 8.58 10.79 -16.84
N VAL A 82 8.09 9.55 -17.04
CA VAL A 82 8.67 8.58 -17.98
C VAL A 82 8.14 8.80 -19.41
N PHE A 83 6.98 9.45 -19.56
CA PHE A 83 6.30 9.66 -20.84
C PHE A 83 6.29 11.13 -21.30
N SER A 84 6.89 12.05 -20.52
CA SER A 84 7.05 13.47 -20.83
C SER A 84 8.49 13.80 -21.23
#